data_AF-H9N096-F1
#
_entry.id   AF-H9N096-F1
#
_cell.length_a   1.000
_cell.length_b   1.000
_cell.length_c   1.000
_cell.angle_alpha   90.00
_cell.angle_beta   90.00
_cell.angle_gamma   90.00
#
_symmetry.space_group_name_H-M   'P 1'
#
loop_
_entity.id
_entity.type
_entity.pdbx_description
1 polymer ?
#
loop_
_entity_poly.entity_id
_entity_poly.type
_entity_poly.pdbx_seq_one_letter_code
_entity_poly.pdbx_strand_id
1 'polypeptide(L)' 'RVRYVDRLIYNRKQYAHFDSDEGLFVGDTPRGEKAAKYYNSLPEYLEQHRTAV' A
#
# COMPACT_ATOMS: atom_id res chain seq x y z
N ARG A 1 7.08 6.37 18.16
CA ARG A 1 6.09 5.47 17.53
C ARG A 1 6.64 5.08 16.17
N VAL A 2 6.88 3.79 15.93
CA VAL A 2 7.36 3.28 14.63
C VAL A 2 6.13 3.01 13.76
N ARG A 3 6.20 3.35 12.46
CA ARG A 3 5.16 3.04 11.48
C ARG A 3 5.74 2.02 10.50
N TYR A 4 5.02 0.93 10.27
CA TYR A 4 5.32 0.02 9.17
C TYR A 4 4.95 0.72 7.86
N VAL A 5 5.89 0.79 6.92
CA VAL A 5 5.67 1.43 5.63
C VAL A 5 6.18 0.49 4.55
N ASP A 6 5.25 -0.11 3.80
CA ASP A 6 5.57 -0.79 2.54
C ASP A 6 5.43 0.21 1.38
N ARG A 7 6.41 0.24 0.48
CA ARG A 7 6.46 1.19 -0.64
C ARG A 7 6.56 0.46 -1.96
N LEU A 8 5.60 0.75 -2.83
CA LEU A 8 5.57 0.24 -4.19
C LEU A 8 6.30 1.22 -5.11
N ILE A 9 7.45 0.78 -5.62
CA ILE A 9 8.38 1.61 -6.38
C ILE A 9 8.55 1.03 -7.79
N TYR A 10 8.45 1.90 -8.80
CA TYR A 10 8.73 1.58 -10.20
C TYR A 10 9.58 2.68 -10.84
N ASN A 11 10.61 2.32 -11.61
CA ASN A 11 11.57 3.27 -12.19
C ASN A 11 12.13 4.27 -11.17
N ARG A 12 12.46 3.78 -9.96
CA ARG A 12 12.94 4.56 -8.81
C ARG A 12 11.95 5.63 -8.30
N LYS A 13 10.69 5.59 -8.71
CA LYS A 13 9.62 6.46 -8.22
C LYS A 13 8.60 5.63 -7.45
N GLN A 14 8.30 6.06 -6.23
CA GLN A 14 7.16 5.52 -5.49
C GLN A 14 5.89 5.88 -6.25
N TYR A 15 4.99 4.91 -6.38
CA TYR A 15 3.68 5.12 -6.97
C TYR A 15 2.53 4.80 -6.02
N ALA A 16 2.74 4.00 -4.99
CA ALA A 16 1.77 3.69 -3.93
C ALA A 16 2.50 3.21 -2.68
N HIS A 17 1.82 3.21 -1.53
CA HIS A 17 2.34 2.68 -0.27
C HIS A 17 1.22 2.08 0.58
N PHE A 18 1.57 1.25 1.57
CA PHE A 18 0.64 0.80 2.60
C PHE A 18 0.65 1.80 3.77
N ASP A 19 -0.52 2.34 4.12
CA ASP A 19 -0.72 3.18 5.30
C ASP A 19 -1.21 2.31 6.46
N SER A 20 -0.37 2.16 7.49
CA SER A 20 -0.69 1.38 8.69
C SER A 20 -1.78 2.00 9.57
N ASP A 21 -1.97 3.32 9.52
CA ASP A 21 -3.03 3.99 10.28
C ASP A 21 -4.41 3.77 9.62
N GLU A 22 -4.48 3.64 8.28
CA GLU A 22 -5.72 3.30 7.56
C GLU A 22 -5.90 1.78 7.31
N GLY A 23 -4.81 1.01 7.37
CA GLY A 23 -4.82 -0.41 7.03
C GLY A 23 -5.11 -0.67 5.56
N LEU A 24 -4.69 0.23 4.67
CA LEU A 24 -4.97 0.21 3.23
C LEU A 24 -3.77 0.67 2.41
N PHE A 25 -3.69 0.22 1.16
CA PHE A 25 -2.80 0.82 0.17
C PHE A 25 -3.37 2.16 -0.32
N VAL A 26 -2.50 3.16 -0.40
CA VAL A 26 -2.77 4.52 -0.87
C VAL A 26 -1.96 4.77 -2.14
N GLY A 27 -2.59 5.36 -3.15
CA GLY A 27 -1.93 5.73 -4.40
C GLY A 27 -1.29 7.11 -4.33
N ASP A 28 0.01 7.21 -4.64
CA ASP A 28 0.76 8.48 -4.66
C ASP A 28 0.78 9.15 -6.05
N THR A 29 0.23 8.44 -7.05
CA THR A 29 0.10 8.88 -8.44
C THR A 29 -1.21 8.33 -9.02
N PRO A 30 -1.71 8.84 -10.16
CA PRO A 30 -2.91 8.27 -10.79
C PRO A 30 -2.79 6.79 -11.17
N ARG A 31 -1.58 6.34 -11.55
CA ARG A 31 -1.30 4.91 -11.73
C ARG A 31 -1.32 4.17 -10.39
N GLY A 32 -0.77 4.82 -9.37
CA GLY A 32 -0.82 4.41 -7.97
C GLY A 32 -2.20 4.10 -7.45
N GLU A 33 -3.16 4.98 -7.71
CA GLU A 33 -4.55 4.78 -7.27
C GLU A 33 -5.15 3.50 -7.86
N LYS A 34 -4.85 3.19 -9.12
CA LYS A 34 -5.29 1.93 -9.76
C LYS A 34 -4.65 0.72 -9.10
N ALA A 35 -3.35 0.81 -8.79
CA ALA A 35 -2.63 -0.25 -8.09
C ALA A 35 -3.16 -0.43 -6.66
N ALA A 36 -3.37 0.65 -5.91
CA ALA A 36 -3.93 0.65 -4.58
C ALA A 36 -5.32 0.00 -4.56
N LYS A 37 -6.21 0.36 -5.49
CA LYS A 37 -7.52 -0.29 -5.66
C LYS A 37 -7.40 -1.79 -5.90
N TYR A 38 -6.44 -2.20 -6.74
CA TYR A 38 -6.17 -3.61 -6.99
C TYR A 38 -5.72 -4.33 -5.72
N TYR A 39 -4.71 -3.83 -5.00
CA TYR A 39 -4.21 -4.47 -3.78
C TYR A 39 -5.24 -4.47 -2.64
N ASN A 40 -6.01 -3.39 -2.49
CA ASN A 40 -7.11 -3.33 -1.51
C ASN A 40 -8.27 -4.28 -1.85
N SER A 41 -8.35 -4.77 -3.09
CA SER A 41 -9.34 -5.78 -3.50
C SER A 41 -8.88 -7.22 -3.28
N LEU A 42 -7.63 -7.45 -2.86
CA LEU A 42 -7.06 -8.77 -2.57
C LEU A 42 -7.06 -9.03 -1.05
N PRO A 43 -8.04 -9.75 -0.49
CA PRO A 43 -8.23 -9.81 0.96
C PRO A 43 -7.04 -10.44 1.69
N GLU A 44 -6.53 -11.57 1.19
CA GLU A 44 -5.41 -12.27 1.82
C GLU A 44 -4.14 -11.41 1.86
N TYR A 45 -3.86 -10.70 0.78
CA TYR A 45 -2.70 -9.82 0.68
C TYR A 45 -2.83 -8.61 1.61
N LEU A 46 -4.02 -8.02 1.70
CA LEU A 46 -4.29 -6.89 2.57
C LEU A 46 -4.19 -7.27 4.05
N GLU A 47 -4.71 -8.43 4.44
CA GLU A 47 -4.62 -8.95 5.81
C GLU A 47 -3.17 -9.25 6.23
N GLN A 48 -2.34 -9.76 5.31
CA GLN A 48 -0.90 -9.94 5.58
C GLN A 48 -0.19 -8.63 5.94
N HIS A 49 -0.56 -7.51 5.29
CA HIS A 49 0.04 -6.20 5.59
C HIS A 49 -0.50 -5.61 6.89
N ARG A 50 -1.79 -5.80 7.17
CA ARG A 50 -2.43 -5.36 8.42
C ARG A 50 -1.90 -6.06 9.66
N THR A 51 -1.46 -7.31 9.53
CA THR A 51 -0.89 -8.09 10.65
C THR A 51 0.61 -7.88 10.85
N ALA A 52 1.29 -7.18 9.93
CA ALA A 52 2.71 -6.85 10.01
C ALA A 52 3.01 -5.57 10.81
N VAL A 53 1.98 -4.83 11.25
CA VAL A 53 2.10 -3.52 11.94
C VAL A 53 2.23 -3.64 13.46
#